data_AF-A0A7V0S297-F1
#
_entry.id   AF-A0A7V0S297-F1
#
_cell.length_a   1.000
_cell.length_b   1.000
_cell.length_c   1.000
_cell.angle_alpha   90.00
_cell.angle_beta   90.00
_cell.angle_gamma   90.00
#
_symmetry.space_group_name_H-M   'P 1'
#
loop_
_entity.id
_entity.type
_entity.pdbx_description
1 polymer ?
#
loop_
_entity_poly.entity_id
_entity_poly.type
_entity_poly.pdbx_seq_one_letter_code
_entity_poly.pdbx_strand_id
1 'polypeptide(L)'
;VERPFAGSMMYEVYKLMPNDTDFTIFKNQGFSGFNVALVQGFVNYHSATDKPENLDLASVQHMGNYVMGVTKHFGNLSLESTKSADLVYFNAFGTAMVYFPVGWNIWIFAVTIVLFIIFLAVGYGRREISIGQVFFGFIGLVFALAISIGIVWGVNIAVKSIYTHYSVFYMSTFYNVSYYFYAYVFLAFTAFVLVYGFILRQISVYSAMVSIFTLFLLVTGFIILMLPTASYLTLVPLVFVLIALTVNLLFNYQPSLSPFAYHTITLLGVLPGVLIVSPYINLIFHIFGLKLPIAGVGMLMLVLLFSIPLLSEVLQKFYKMLLSIGLMAATVFLLIAHFSSSPSNEKPLQSNVMFAVSNTDSTAYWVSKNHITDDWNRQFFTQAEVSTLASFYPDRGSKYLMSNATFVEFGSPSIEDVVFTELDEGQKQVEFILKSSLKPNMIDFVIPVSMGVSSVSVNGKMAFEFNPKTLLQNYYFRLLNPSEFGDAIRVVYLSDADFTFTTLERKLGIPLQDEFNAMPSHIIPDTDYESYATLVKNSFEIKQN
;
A
#
# COMPACT_ATOMS: atom_id res chain seq x y z
N VAL A 1 -6.45 -19.88 -18.26
CA VAL A 1 -7.03 -19.08 -17.17
C VAL A 1 -8.49 -18.83 -17.50
N GLU A 2 -9.44 -19.30 -16.67
CA GLU A 2 -10.88 -19.19 -16.99
C GLU A 2 -11.45 -17.78 -16.80
N ARG A 3 -10.81 -16.92 -16.01
CA ARG A 3 -11.22 -15.53 -15.76
C ARG A 3 -10.00 -14.58 -15.70
N PRO A 4 -9.33 -14.31 -16.82
CA PRO A 4 -8.18 -13.41 -16.81
C PRO A 4 -8.66 -11.97 -16.58
N PHE A 5 -8.02 -11.31 -15.62
CA PHE A 5 -8.15 -9.87 -15.39
C PHE A 5 -6.78 -9.23 -15.63
N ALA A 6 -6.70 -8.43 -16.68
CA ALA A 6 -5.54 -7.69 -17.11
C ALA A 6 -5.91 -6.21 -17.17
N GLY A 7 -5.01 -5.37 -16.67
CA GLY A 7 -5.10 -3.93 -16.83
C GLY A 7 -3.78 -3.26 -16.50
N SER A 8 -3.42 -2.24 -17.27
CA SER A 8 -2.13 -1.56 -17.19
C SER A 8 -1.95 -0.66 -15.96
N MET A 9 -3.00 -0.46 -15.15
CA MET A 9 -2.93 0.39 -13.95
C MET A 9 -1.98 -0.17 -12.87
N MET A 10 -1.83 -1.50 -12.78
CA MET A 10 -0.92 -2.12 -11.79
C MET A 10 0.55 -1.76 -12.04
N TYR A 11 0.92 -1.40 -13.27
CA TYR A 11 2.26 -0.90 -13.58
C TYR A 11 2.55 0.42 -12.86
N GLU A 12 1.59 1.37 -12.86
CA GLU A 12 1.75 2.64 -12.15
C GLU A 12 1.81 2.45 -10.64
N VAL A 13 0.95 1.57 -10.10
CA VAL A 13 0.95 1.24 -8.68
C VAL A 13 2.32 0.71 -8.27
N TYR A 14 2.83 -0.30 -8.99
CA TYR A 14 4.12 -0.91 -8.68
C TYR A 14 5.29 0.08 -8.81
N LYS A 15 5.24 1.00 -9.79
CA LYS A 15 6.26 2.04 -9.96
C LYS A 15 6.33 3.02 -8.79
N LEU A 16 5.21 3.25 -8.10
CA LEU A 16 5.10 4.18 -6.97
C LEU A 16 5.25 3.50 -5.60
N MET A 17 5.17 2.17 -5.55
CA MET A 17 5.35 1.43 -4.30
C MET A 17 6.82 1.51 -3.84
N PRO A 18 7.07 1.71 -2.53
CA PRO A 18 8.42 1.73 -1.98
C PRO A 18 9.01 0.32 -1.80
N ASN A 19 8.33 -0.73 -2.29
CA ASN A 19 8.71 -2.11 -2.07
C ASN A 19 9.78 -2.54 -3.06
N ASP A 20 10.81 -3.21 -2.57
CA ASP A 20 11.84 -3.84 -3.38
C ASP A 20 11.64 -5.35 -3.50
N THR A 21 12.12 -5.91 -4.61
CA THR A 21 12.21 -7.34 -4.86
C THR A 21 13.54 -7.62 -5.56
N ASP A 22 13.93 -8.89 -5.68
CA ASP A 22 15.13 -9.26 -6.46
C ASP A 22 15.09 -8.71 -7.89
N PHE A 23 13.90 -8.56 -8.47
CA PHE A 23 13.73 -7.97 -9.80
C PHE A 23 14.10 -6.47 -9.86
N THR A 24 14.04 -5.74 -8.74
CA THR A 24 14.40 -4.30 -8.71
C THR A 24 15.82 -4.07 -9.23
N ILE A 25 16.77 -4.93 -8.84
CA ILE A 25 18.19 -4.81 -9.24
C ILE A 25 18.31 -4.88 -10.76
N PHE A 26 17.67 -5.88 -11.39
CA PHE A 26 17.67 -6.05 -12.85
C PHE A 26 16.90 -4.94 -13.56
N LYS A 27 15.73 -4.55 -13.04
CA LYS A 27 14.92 -3.45 -13.58
C LYS A 27 15.70 -2.14 -13.62
N ASN A 28 16.44 -1.82 -12.56
CA ASN A 28 17.28 -0.62 -12.48
C ASN A 28 18.44 -0.64 -13.48
N GLN A 29 18.92 -1.83 -13.85
CA GLN A 29 19.89 -2.03 -14.93
C GLN A 29 19.23 -2.06 -16.33
N GLY A 30 17.93 -1.76 -16.43
CA GLY A 30 17.21 -1.66 -17.69
C GLY A 30 16.66 -2.99 -18.22
N PHE A 31 16.80 -4.11 -17.50
CA PHE A 31 16.24 -5.39 -17.96
C PHE A 31 14.70 -5.37 -17.96
N SER A 32 14.10 -6.02 -18.94
CA SER A 32 12.66 -6.30 -18.98
C SER A 32 12.34 -7.58 -18.22
N GLY A 33 11.20 -7.61 -17.54
CA GLY A 33 10.78 -8.77 -16.77
C GLY A 33 9.38 -8.61 -16.18
N PHE A 34 8.90 -9.68 -15.57
CA PHE A 34 7.60 -9.74 -14.93
C PHE A 34 7.79 -10.00 -13.43
N ASN A 35 7.06 -9.27 -12.60
CA ASN A 35 6.89 -9.61 -11.20
C ASN A 35 5.53 -10.31 -11.04
N VAL A 36 5.53 -11.44 -10.35
CA VAL A 36 4.35 -12.28 -10.15
C VAL A 36 4.17 -12.48 -8.66
N ALA A 37 3.04 -12.00 -8.11
CA ALA A 37 2.75 -12.05 -6.69
C ALA A 37 1.27 -12.30 -6.43
N LEU A 38 0.96 -12.91 -5.27
CA LEU A 38 -0.38 -12.92 -4.71
C LEU A 38 -0.58 -11.65 -3.88
N VAL A 39 -1.76 -11.04 -4.00
CA VAL A 39 -2.08 -9.76 -3.32
C VAL A 39 -3.04 -9.95 -2.14
N GLN A 40 -3.91 -10.96 -2.19
CA GLN A 40 -4.84 -11.25 -1.09
C GLN A 40 -4.17 -12.12 -0.02
N GLY A 41 -4.72 -12.12 1.20
CA GLY A 41 -4.16 -12.86 2.34
C GLY A 41 -3.08 -12.08 3.11
N PHE A 42 -3.01 -10.77 2.93
CA PHE A 42 -1.95 -9.90 3.48
C PHE A 42 -1.80 -9.95 5.02
N VAL A 43 -2.85 -10.40 5.73
CA VAL A 43 -2.80 -10.67 7.18
C VAL A 43 -1.77 -11.75 7.56
N ASN A 44 -1.46 -12.66 6.64
CA ASN A 44 -0.47 -13.72 6.81
C ASN A 44 0.93 -13.30 6.36
N TYR A 45 1.07 -12.17 5.66
CA TYR A 45 2.35 -11.77 5.07
C TYR A 45 3.40 -11.51 6.15
N HIS A 46 4.60 -12.09 6.00
CA HIS A 46 5.70 -12.02 6.96
C HIS A 46 5.34 -12.50 8.39
N SER A 47 4.30 -13.31 8.57
CA SER A 47 3.86 -13.75 9.89
C SER A 47 4.05 -15.25 10.09
N ALA A 48 3.95 -15.71 11.33
CA ALA A 48 3.95 -17.15 11.64
C ALA A 48 2.73 -17.89 11.04
N THR A 49 1.71 -17.18 10.55
CA THR A 49 0.57 -17.76 9.81
C THR A 49 0.81 -17.86 8.31
N ASP A 50 1.98 -17.47 7.79
CA ASP A 50 2.38 -17.74 6.41
C ASP A 50 2.71 -19.22 6.20
N LYS A 51 1.66 -20.06 6.18
CA LYS A 51 1.76 -21.52 6.11
C LYS A 51 0.95 -22.07 4.93
N PRO A 52 1.29 -23.26 4.41
CA PRO A 52 0.57 -23.88 3.31
C PRO A 52 -0.95 -23.98 3.51
N GLU A 53 -1.42 -24.16 4.75
CA GLU A 53 -2.85 -24.28 5.07
C GLU A 53 -3.63 -22.99 4.82
N ASN A 54 -2.96 -21.83 4.81
CA ASN A 54 -3.56 -20.52 4.55
C ASN A 54 -3.46 -20.10 3.07
N LEU A 55 -2.90 -20.96 2.22
CA LEU A 55 -2.72 -20.69 0.80
C LEU A 55 -3.90 -21.25 0.00
N ASP A 56 -4.51 -20.40 -0.82
CA ASP A 56 -5.57 -20.84 -1.72
C ASP A 56 -4.98 -21.61 -2.92
N LEU A 57 -5.27 -22.91 -3.01
CA LEU A 57 -4.75 -23.76 -4.09
C LEU A 57 -5.21 -23.32 -5.48
N ALA A 58 -6.39 -22.69 -5.60
CA ALA A 58 -6.84 -22.12 -6.87
C ALA A 58 -5.94 -20.95 -7.30
N SER A 59 -5.52 -20.10 -6.37
CA SER A 59 -4.55 -19.02 -6.59
C SER A 59 -3.18 -19.55 -6.98
N VAL A 60 -2.70 -20.64 -6.37
CA VAL A 60 -1.45 -21.30 -6.75
C VAL A 60 -1.52 -21.84 -8.18
N GLN A 61 -2.59 -22.58 -8.51
CA GLN A 61 -2.78 -23.11 -9.86
C GLN A 61 -2.91 -21.97 -10.89
N HIS A 62 -3.58 -20.88 -10.52
CA HIS A 62 -3.73 -19.69 -11.35
C HIS A 62 -2.38 -18.99 -11.62
N MET A 63 -1.57 -18.79 -10.58
CA MET A 63 -0.21 -18.26 -10.71
C MET A 63 0.65 -19.18 -11.59
N GLY A 64 0.62 -20.50 -11.35
CA GLY A 64 1.36 -21.48 -12.16
C GLY A 64 0.97 -21.44 -13.63
N ASN A 65 -0.33 -21.30 -13.93
CA ASN A 65 -0.82 -21.12 -15.30
C ASN A 65 -0.27 -19.84 -15.96
N TYR A 66 -0.19 -18.72 -15.22
CA TYR A 66 0.41 -17.48 -15.73
C TYR A 66 1.89 -17.62 -15.99
N VAL A 67 2.66 -18.10 -15.00
CA VAL A 67 4.11 -18.26 -15.12
C VAL A 67 4.43 -19.22 -16.27
N MET A 68 3.78 -20.37 -16.34
CA MET A 68 3.99 -21.33 -17.43
C MET A 68 3.64 -20.74 -18.80
N GLY A 69 2.57 -19.95 -18.90
CA GLY A 69 2.19 -19.28 -20.14
C GLY A 69 3.22 -18.24 -20.59
N VAL A 70 3.66 -17.37 -19.68
CA VAL A 70 4.69 -16.34 -19.90
C VAL A 70 6.01 -17.01 -20.29
N THR A 71 6.47 -18.01 -19.54
CA THR A 71 7.71 -18.74 -19.82
C THR A 71 7.68 -19.44 -21.17
N LYS A 72 6.58 -20.14 -21.53
CA LYS A 72 6.45 -20.79 -22.84
C LYS A 72 6.44 -19.79 -24.00
N HIS A 73 5.83 -18.62 -23.81
CA HIS A 73 5.78 -17.60 -24.85
C HIS A 73 7.14 -16.91 -25.02
N PHE A 74 7.67 -16.30 -23.96
CA PHE A 74 8.89 -15.48 -24.04
C PHE A 74 10.18 -16.31 -24.06
N GLY A 75 10.18 -17.53 -23.52
CA GLY A 75 11.35 -18.41 -23.53
C GLY A 75 11.74 -18.93 -24.92
N ASN A 76 10.87 -18.76 -25.92
CA ASN A 76 11.12 -19.11 -27.33
C ASN A 76 11.38 -17.88 -28.22
N LEU A 77 11.52 -16.68 -27.64
CA LEU A 77 11.77 -15.43 -28.36
C LEU A 77 13.18 -14.89 -28.06
N SER A 78 13.76 -14.14 -29.00
CA SER A 78 14.96 -13.36 -28.71
C SER A 78 14.65 -12.29 -27.66
N LEU A 79 15.49 -12.20 -26.64
CA LEU A 79 15.40 -11.19 -25.58
C LEU A 79 16.39 -10.02 -25.80
N GLU A 80 16.98 -9.90 -26.99
CA GLU A 80 17.93 -8.82 -27.32
C GLU A 80 17.23 -7.46 -27.43
N SER A 81 15.98 -7.41 -27.89
CA SER A 81 15.19 -6.18 -28.04
C SER A 81 13.82 -6.33 -27.40
N THR A 82 13.74 -5.97 -26.11
CA THR A 82 12.56 -6.19 -25.26
C THR A 82 11.85 -4.90 -24.87
N LYS A 83 12.16 -3.78 -25.53
CA LYS A 83 11.61 -2.46 -25.22
C LYS A 83 10.72 -1.97 -26.35
N SER A 84 9.57 -1.43 -25.99
CA SER A 84 8.63 -0.75 -26.89
C SER A 84 7.99 0.43 -26.15
N ALA A 85 7.19 1.24 -26.85
CA ALA A 85 6.36 2.24 -26.19
C ALA A 85 5.43 1.58 -25.17
N ASP A 86 5.20 2.26 -24.05
CA ASP A 86 4.24 1.82 -23.03
C ASP A 86 2.84 1.71 -23.62
N LEU A 87 2.11 0.69 -23.18
CA LEU A 87 0.74 0.41 -23.63
C LEU A 87 -0.26 0.65 -22.50
N VAL A 88 -1.40 1.23 -22.88
CA VAL A 88 -2.64 1.13 -22.10
C VAL A 88 -3.29 -0.18 -22.51
N TYR A 89 -3.65 -1.05 -21.57
CA TYR A 89 -4.39 -2.27 -21.85
C TYR A 89 -5.39 -2.60 -20.74
N PHE A 90 -6.48 -3.26 -21.11
CA PHE A 90 -7.50 -3.77 -20.18
C PHE A 90 -8.41 -4.82 -20.84
N ASN A 91 -9.04 -5.68 -20.04
CA ASN A 91 -10.13 -6.53 -20.53
C ASN A 91 -11.39 -5.70 -20.77
N ALA A 92 -11.91 -5.71 -22.00
CA ALA A 92 -13.19 -5.07 -22.33
C ALA A 92 -14.37 -5.92 -21.85
N PHE A 93 -14.38 -7.21 -22.19
CA PHE A 93 -15.36 -8.18 -21.71
C PHE A 93 -14.77 -9.59 -21.71
N GLY A 94 -14.85 -10.30 -20.57
CA GLY A 94 -14.26 -11.62 -20.44
C GLY A 94 -12.77 -11.63 -20.80
N THR A 95 -12.39 -12.45 -21.78
CA THR A 95 -11.01 -12.59 -22.27
C THR A 95 -10.61 -11.56 -23.34
N ALA A 96 -11.55 -10.76 -23.85
CA ALA A 96 -11.27 -9.79 -24.90
C ALA A 96 -10.47 -8.62 -24.36
N MET A 97 -9.25 -8.43 -24.86
CA MET A 97 -8.33 -7.37 -24.44
C MET A 97 -8.32 -6.22 -25.45
N VAL A 98 -8.39 -4.99 -24.94
CA VAL A 98 -8.11 -3.77 -25.69
C VAL A 98 -6.73 -3.29 -25.27
N TYR A 99 -5.89 -2.91 -26.24
CA TYR A 99 -4.58 -2.31 -25.96
C TYR A 99 -4.20 -1.30 -27.04
N PHE A 100 -3.50 -0.24 -26.63
CA PHE A 100 -3.00 0.81 -27.54
C PHE A 100 -1.83 1.58 -26.91
N PRO A 101 -0.97 2.25 -27.71
CA PRO A 101 0.14 3.05 -27.17
C PRO A 101 -0.34 4.19 -26.28
N VAL A 102 0.37 4.46 -25.18
CA VAL A 102 0.08 5.56 -24.25
C VAL A 102 -0.10 6.91 -24.97
N GLY A 103 0.63 7.16 -26.04
CA GLY A 103 0.52 8.39 -26.84
C GLY A 103 -0.87 8.61 -27.46
N TRP A 104 -1.74 7.60 -27.54
CA TRP A 104 -3.12 7.75 -28.02
C TRP A 104 -4.03 8.43 -26.99
N ASN A 105 -3.66 8.42 -25.70
CA ASN A 105 -4.46 9.03 -24.63
C ASN A 105 -4.79 10.50 -24.94
N ILE A 106 -3.82 11.28 -25.44
CA ILE A 106 -4.04 12.70 -25.75
C ILE A 106 -5.04 12.90 -26.89
N TRP A 107 -5.00 12.04 -27.91
CA TRP A 107 -5.90 12.10 -29.06
C TRP A 107 -7.32 11.68 -28.67
N ILE A 108 -7.45 10.59 -27.91
CA ILE A 108 -8.75 10.14 -27.38
C ILE A 108 -9.33 11.22 -26.45
N PHE A 109 -8.51 11.85 -25.61
CA PHE A 109 -8.92 12.93 -24.73
C PHE A 109 -9.37 14.17 -25.52
N ALA A 110 -8.64 14.57 -26.57
CA ALA A 110 -9.05 15.66 -27.45
C ALA A 110 -10.40 15.39 -28.14
N VAL A 111 -10.62 14.16 -28.64
CA VAL A 111 -11.92 13.74 -29.19
C VAL A 111 -13.01 13.78 -28.13
N THR A 112 -12.70 13.38 -26.89
CA THR A 112 -13.64 13.46 -25.76
C THR A 112 -14.05 14.90 -25.47
N ILE A 113 -13.12 15.86 -25.53
CA ILE A 113 -13.43 17.29 -25.37
C ILE A 113 -14.35 17.78 -26.49
N VAL A 114 -14.07 17.43 -27.75
CA VAL A 114 -14.95 17.79 -28.88
C VAL A 114 -16.34 17.20 -28.70
N LEU A 115 -16.43 15.93 -28.29
CA LEU A 115 -17.71 15.28 -28.00
C LEU A 115 -18.45 15.96 -26.85
N PHE A 116 -17.74 16.43 -25.83
CA PHE A 116 -18.34 17.17 -24.71
C PHE A 116 -18.89 18.52 -25.16
N ILE A 117 -18.21 19.21 -26.07
CA ILE A 117 -18.72 20.44 -26.69
C ILE A 117 -19.99 20.16 -27.51
N ILE A 118 -20.03 19.06 -28.27
CA ILE A 118 -21.24 18.64 -29.00
C ILE A 118 -22.38 18.34 -28.02
N PHE A 119 -22.12 17.60 -26.95
CA PHE A 119 -23.10 17.30 -25.90
C PHE A 119 -23.71 18.58 -25.31
N LEU A 120 -22.87 19.57 -24.98
CA LEU A 120 -23.32 20.88 -24.51
C LEU A 120 -24.16 21.61 -25.55
N ALA A 121 -23.66 21.72 -26.79
CA ALA A 121 -24.36 22.43 -27.86
C ALA A 121 -25.76 21.85 -28.14
N VAL A 122 -25.85 20.52 -28.25
CA VAL A 122 -27.13 19.82 -28.48
C VAL A 122 -28.03 19.95 -27.26
N GLY A 123 -27.51 19.76 -26.04
CA GLY A 123 -28.31 19.83 -24.82
C GLY A 123 -28.85 21.24 -24.52
N TYR A 124 -28.08 22.29 -24.79
CA TYR A 124 -28.59 23.68 -24.75
C TYR A 124 -29.61 23.94 -25.84
N GLY A 125 -29.35 23.47 -27.08
CA GLY A 125 -30.29 23.61 -28.20
C GLY A 125 -31.64 22.92 -27.96
N ARG A 126 -31.62 21.76 -27.28
CA ARG A 126 -32.81 21.00 -26.84
C ARG A 126 -33.44 21.53 -25.56
N ARG A 127 -32.83 22.53 -24.89
CA ARG A 127 -33.25 23.08 -23.58
C ARG A 127 -33.28 22.05 -22.44
N GLU A 128 -32.49 20.98 -22.58
CA GLU A 128 -32.33 19.91 -21.57
C GLU A 128 -31.25 20.25 -20.53
N ILE A 129 -30.38 21.22 -20.85
CA ILE A 129 -29.31 21.72 -20.00
C ILE A 129 -29.58 23.18 -19.62
N SER A 130 -29.49 23.48 -18.32
CA SER A 130 -29.63 24.84 -17.78
C SER A 130 -28.42 25.21 -16.93
N ILE A 131 -27.85 26.40 -17.15
CA ILE A 131 -26.66 26.87 -16.43
C ILE A 131 -26.86 26.91 -14.91
N GLY A 132 -28.04 27.36 -14.46
CA GLY A 132 -28.37 27.37 -13.04
C GLY A 132 -28.43 25.95 -12.46
N GLN A 133 -28.98 25.00 -13.22
CA GLN A 133 -29.03 23.60 -12.83
C GLN A 133 -27.65 22.94 -12.85
N VAL A 134 -26.75 23.32 -13.76
CA VAL A 134 -25.35 22.84 -13.79
C VAL A 134 -24.62 23.28 -12.52
N PHE A 135 -24.85 24.51 -12.05
CA PHE A 135 -24.30 24.98 -10.78
C PHE A 135 -24.79 24.15 -9.58
N PHE A 136 -26.10 23.90 -9.48
CA PHE A 136 -26.64 23.01 -8.44
C PHE A 136 -26.20 21.55 -8.60
N GLY A 137 -25.99 21.08 -9.83
CA GLY A 137 -25.42 19.77 -10.13
C GLY A 137 -23.97 19.65 -9.64
N PHE A 138 -23.19 20.72 -9.76
CA PHE A 138 -21.82 20.78 -9.24
C PHE A 138 -21.80 20.79 -7.71
N ILE A 139 -22.68 21.58 -7.08
CA ILE A 139 -22.89 21.53 -5.63
C ILE A 139 -23.25 20.10 -5.20
N GLY A 140 -24.17 19.45 -5.90
CA GLY A 140 -24.55 18.07 -5.65
C GLY A 140 -23.40 17.08 -5.75
N LEU A 141 -22.58 17.21 -6.78
CA LEU A 141 -21.38 16.40 -6.97
C LEU A 141 -20.41 16.55 -5.79
N VAL A 142 -20.12 17.80 -5.38
CA VAL A 142 -19.24 18.07 -4.24
C VAL A 142 -19.82 17.50 -2.95
N PHE A 143 -21.10 17.68 -2.68
CA PHE A 143 -21.76 17.10 -1.50
C PHE A 143 -21.77 15.57 -1.53
N ALA A 144 -22.04 14.94 -2.68
CA ALA A 144 -22.04 13.49 -2.81
C ALA A 144 -20.66 12.90 -2.49
N LEU A 145 -19.59 13.51 -3.02
CA LEU A 145 -18.22 13.11 -2.74
C LEU A 145 -17.85 13.38 -1.26
N ALA A 146 -18.12 14.59 -0.77
CA ALA A 146 -17.76 15.00 0.59
C ALA A 146 -18.48 14.17 1.66
N ILE A 147 -19.78 13.91 1.51
CA ILE A 147 -20.56 13.10 2.46
C ILE A 147 -20.11 11.64 2.38
N SER A 148 -19.91 11.08 1.18
CA SER A 148 -19.46 9.68 1.04
C SER A 148 -18.08 9.47 1.67
N ILE A 149 -17.12 10.35 1.38
CA ILE A 149 -15.78 10.31 1.96
C ILE A 149 -15.86 10.56 3.46
N GLY A 150 -16.58 11.59 3.90
CA GLY A 150 -16.68 11.99 5.30
C GLY A 150 -17.30 10.91 6.19
N ILE A 151 -18.38 10.27 5.75
CA ILE A 151 -19.02 9.17 6.48
C ILE A 151 -18.08 7.97 6.59
N VAL A 152 -17.49 7.52 5.48
CA VAL A 152 -16.59 6.36 5.50
C VAL A 152 -15.35 6.66 6.33
N TRP A 153 -14.77 7.86 6.19
CA TRP A 153 -13.61 8.29 6.96
C TRP A 153 -13.91 8.37 8.46
N GLY A 154 -15.03 8.98 8.85
CA GLY A 154 -15.47 9.09 10.24
C GLY A 154 -15.72 7.72 10.88
N VAL A 155 -16.43 6.83 10.18
CA VAL A 155 -16.64 5.45 10.63
C VAL A 155 -15.32 4.70 10.73
N ASN A 156 -14.42 4.85 9.76
CA ASN A 156 -13.10 4.20 9.77
C ASN A 156 -12.23 4.68 10.95
N ILE A 157 -12.26 5.97 11.29
CA ILE A 157 -11.61 6.49 12.51
C ILE A 157 -12.20 5.80 13.74
N ALA A 158 -13.54 5.77 13.87
CA ALA A 158 -14.19 5.11 15.00
C ALA A 158 -13.79 3.63 15.11
N VAL A 159 -13.78 2.90 13.99
CA VAL A 159 -13.33 1.50 13.93
C VAL A 159 -11.90 1.37 14.43
N LYS A 160 -10.95 2.16 13.91
CA LYS A 160 -9.55 2.08 14.32
C LYS A 160 -9.31 2.50 15.78
N SER A 161 -10.14 3.38 16.33
CA SER A 161 -10.09 3.79 17.73
C SER A 161 -10.68 2.74 18.67
N ILE A 162 -11.73 2.01 18.25
CA ILE A 162 -12.35 0.94 19.03
C ILE A 162 -11.48 -0.33 19.00
N TYR A 163 -10.91 -0.67 17.84
CA TYR A 163 -10.08 -1.86 17.64
C TYR A 163 -8.63 -1.45 17.40
N THR A 164 -8.00 -0.94 18.46
CA THR A 164 -6.61 -0.46 18.41
C THR A 164 -5.63 -1.54 17.97
N HIS A 165 -5.91 -2.82 18.27
CA HIS A 165 -5.10 -3.96 17.85
C HIS A 165 -5.07 -4.17 16.34
N TYR A 166 -5.96 -3.58 15.55
CA TYR A 166 -5.84 -3.67 14.09
C TYR A 166 -4.58 -2.94 13.58
N SER A 167 -4.05 -1.97 14.33
CA SER A 167 -2.90 -1.17 13.92
C SER A 167 -1.61 -1.97 13.77
N VAL A 168 -1.50 -3.13 14.43
CA VAL A 168 -0.31 -4.00 14.35
C VAL A 168 -0.21 -4.71 12.99
N PHE A 169 -1.35 -4.94 12.33
CA PHE A 169 -1.39 -5.60 11.03
C PHE A 169 -1.08 -4.62 9.90
N TYR A 170 -0.38 -5.09 8.87
CA TYR A 170 -0.12 -4.27 7.69
C TYR A 170 -1.41 -3.68 7.10
N MET A 171 -1.36 -2.39 6.78
CA MET A 171 -2.51 -1.60 6.29
C MET A 171 -3.75 -1.65 7.18
N SER A 172 -3.59 -2.03 8.45
CA SER A 172 -4.68 -2.28 9.40
C SER A 172 -5.68 -3.33 8.92
N THR A 173 -5.17 -4.41 8.35
CA THR A 173 -5.95 -5.46 7.66
C THR A 173 -6.14 -6.68 8.55
N PHE A 174 -6.97 -6.56 9.58
CA PHE A 174 -7.34 -7.72 10.41
C PHE A 174 -8.21 -8.73 9.62
N TYR A 175 -8.32 -9.97 10.11
CA TYR A 175 -8.99 -11.08 9.41
C TYR A 175 -10.46 -10.83 9.01
N ASN A 176 -11.13 -9.85 9.59
CA ASN A 176 -12.53 -9.48 9.33
C ASN A 176 -12.69 -8.27 8.39
N VAL A 177 -11.59 -7.74 7.83
CA VAL A 177 -11.57 -6.44 7.14
C VAL A 177 -12.54 -6.35 5.96
N SER A 178 -12.80 -7.47 5.27
CA SER A 178 -13.71 -7.53 4.12
C SER A 178 -15.14 -7.11 4.50
N TYR A 179 -15.58 -7.35 5.74
CA TYR A 179 -16.89 -6.90 6.20
C TYR A 179 -16.98 -5.37 6.31
N TYR A 180 -15.90 -4.69 6.73
CA TYR A 180 -15.87 -3.23 6.71
C TYR A 180 -15.91 -2.69 5.28
N PHE A 181 -15.29 -3.36 4.30
CA PHE A 181 -15.39 -2.93 2.89
C PHE A 181 -16.82 -2.98 2.38
N TYR A 182 -17.56 -4.05 2.65
CA TYR A 182 -18.99 -4.12 2.31
C TYR A 182 -19.77 -3.01 3.02
N ALA A 183 -19.52 -2.77 4.32
CA ALA A 183 -20.13 -1.66 5.03
C ALA A 183 -19.83 -0.31 4.37
N TYR A 184 -18.59 -0.05 3.98
CA TYR A 184 -18.17 1.20 3.34
C TYR A 184 -18.79 1.39 1.96
N VAL A 185 -18.95 0.32 1.18
CA VAL A 185 -19.68 0.33 -0.09
C VAL A 185 -21.14 0.77 0.15
N PHE A 186 -21.82 0.18 1.13
CA PHE A 186 -23.21 0.54 1.43
C PHE A 186 -23.37 1.92 2.05
N LEU A 187 -22.41 2.39 2.87
CA LEU A 187 -22.40 3.75 3.39
C LEU A 187 -22.21 4.79 2.28
N ALA A 188 -21.23 4.58 1.40
CA ALA A 188 -21.01 5.45 0.24
C ALA A 188 -22.22 5.43 -0.72
N PHE A 189 -22.80 4.26 -0.97
CA PHE A 189 -24.04 4.14 -1.74
C PHE A 189 -25.20 4.90 -1.09
N THR A 190 -25.37 4.79 0.23
CA THR A 190 -26.39 5.52 0.98
C THR A 190 -26.19 7.04 0.85
N ALA A 191 -24.96 7.52 1.00
CA ALA A 191 -24.62 8.94 0.81
C ALA A 191 -24.92 9.42 -0.62
N PHE A 192 -24.57 8.61 -1.63
CA PHE A 192 -24.91 8.87 -3.02
C PHE A 192 -26.43 8.97 -3.24
N VAL A 193 -27.21 8.01 -2.72
CA VAL A 193 -28.67 8.00 -2.80
C VAL A 193 -29.27 9.20 -2.06
N LEU A 194 -28.73 9.58 -0.91
CA LEU A 194 -29.19 10.73 -0.13
C LEU A 194 -29.13 12.01 -0.96
N VAL A 195 -28.00 12.24 -1.61
CA VAL A 195 -27.74 13.45 -2.39
C VAL A 195 -28.49 13.41 -3.72
N TYR A 196 -28.29 12.37 -4.54
CA TYR A 196 -28.87 12.33 -5.89
C TYR A 196 -30.35 11.92 -5.91
N GLY A 197 -30.87 11.23 -4.89
CA GLY A 197 -32.29 11.00 -4.71
C GLY A 197 -33.08 12.30 -4.47
N PHE A 198 -32.43 13.31 -3.85
CA PHE A 198 -33.00 14.64 -3.67
C PHE A 198 -32.73 15.55 -4.87
N ILE A 199 -31.48 15.67 -5.30
CA ILE A 199 -31.06 16.64 -6.32
C ILE A 199 -31.69 16.36 -7.68
N LEU A 200 -31.79 15.10 -8.11
CA LEU A 200 -32.38 14.74 -9.41
C LEU A 200 -33.88 15.02 -9.50
N ARG A 201 -34.53 15.43 -8.39
CA ARG A 201 -35.91 15.94 -8.40
C ARG A 201 -35.99 17.44 -8.71
N GLN A 202 -34.89 18.16 -8.56
CA GLN A 202 -34.81 19.62 -8.70
C GLN A 202 -34.12 20.04 -10.00
N ILE A 203 -33.25 19.18 -10.54
CA ILE A 203 -32.46 19.47 -11.74
C ILE A 203 -32.56 18.36 -12.79
N SER A 204 -32.36 18.71 -14.06
CA SER A 204 -32.24 17.75 -15.15
C SER A 204 -31.04 16.83 -14.95
N VAL A 205 -31.20 15.56 -15.32
CA VAL A 205 -30.13 14.56 -15.37
C VAL A 205 -28.99 15.06 -16.26
N TYR A 206 -29.30 15.67 -17.41
CA TYR A 206 -28.29 16.19 -18.32
C TYR A 206 -27.48 17.33 -17.68
N SER A 207 -28.14 18.25 -16.97
CA SER A 207 -27.46 19.32 -16.22
C SER A 207 -26.53 18.76 -15.12
N ALA A 208 -26.95 17.71 -14.40
CA ALA A 208 -26.11 17.03 -13.41
C ALA A 208 -24.89 16.37 -14.06
N MET A 209 -25.10 15.72 -15.22
CA MET A 209 -24.03 15.05 -15.97
C MET A 209 -23.01 16.02 -16.56
N VAL A 210 -23.40 17.25 -16.93
CA VAL A 210 -22.43 18.30 -17.30
C VAL A 210 -21.42 18.54 -16.17
N SER A 211 -21.90 18.67 -14.93
CA SER A 211 -21.03 18.90 -13.76
C SER A 211 -20.06 17.73 -13.54
N ILE A 212 -20.56 16.49 -13.69
CA ILE A 212 -19.77 15.26 -13.55
C ILE A 212 -18.73 15.17 -14.68
N PHE A 213 -19.13 15.34 -15.94
CA PHE A 213 -18.22 15.31 -17.08
C PHE A 213 -17.15 16.38 -16.99
N THR A 214 -17.49 17.58 -16.53
CA THR A 214 -16.52 18.68 -16.34
C THR A 214 -15.44 18.26 -15.33
N LEU A 215 -15.83 17.73 -14.16
CA LEU A 215 -14.86 17.23 -13.18
C LEU A 215 -14.02 16.09 -13.76
N PHE A 216 -14.65 15.11 -14.41
CA PHE A 216 -13.95 13.93 -14.94
C PHE A 216 -13.06 14.25 -16.14
N LEU A 217 -13.33 15.29 -16.91
CA LEU A 217 -12.38 15.81 -17.90
C LEU A 217 -11.11 16.33 -17.22
N LEU A 218 -11.23 17.10 -16.15
CA LEU A 218 -10.08 17.60 -15.38
C LEU A 218 -9.29 16.46 -14.74
N VAL A 219 -9.99 15.54 -14.07
CA VAL A 219 -9.38 14.35 -13.44
C VAL A 219 -8.71 13.47 -14.49
N THR A 220 -9.35 13.22 -15.63
CA THR A 220 -8.76 12.41 -16.70
C THR A 220 -7.53 13.07 -17.29
N GLY A 221 -7.55 14.39 -17.54
CA GLY A 221 -6.37 15.14 -17.96
C GLY A 221 -5.21 15.02 -16.96
N PHE A 222 -5.50 15.12 -15.66
CA PHE A 222 -4.49 14.92 -14.61
C PHE A 222 -3.93 13.50 -14.60
N ILE A 223 -4.78 12.47 -14.71
CA ILE A 223 -4.35 11.07 -14.73
C ILE A 223 -3.52 10.77 -15.99
N ILE A 224 -3.87 11.31 -17.16
CA ILE A 224 -3.06 11.15 -18.38
C ILE A 224 -1.63 11.66 -18.18
N LEU A 225 -1.44 12.74 -17.41
CA LEU A 225 -0.12 13.31 -17.15
C LEU A 225 0.66 12.55 -16.07
N MET A 226 -0.01 12.10 -15.01
CA MET A 226 0.66 11.53 -13.83
C MET A 226 0.76 10.01 -13.87
N LEU A 227 -0.27 9.34 -14.40
CA LEU A 227 -0.47 7.88 -14.39
C LEU A 227 -1.00 7.44 -15.77
N PRO A 228 -0.26 7.70 -16.86
CA PRO A 228 -0.75 7.57 -18.23
C PRO A 228 -1.35 6.19 -18.54
N THR A 229 -0.75 5.12 -18.00
CA THR A 229 -1.20 3.75 -18.26
C THR A 229 -2.46 3.38 -17.45
N ALA A 230 -2.86 4.18 -16.46
CA ALA A 230 -4.10 4.02 -15.69
C ALA A 230 -5.27 4.88 -16.20
N SER A 231 -5.05 5.79 -17.16
CA SER A 231 -6.04 6.77 -17.62
C SER A 231 -7.33 6.17 -18.19
N TYR A 232 -7.29 4.94 -18.70
CA TYR A 232 -8.47 4.24 -19.21
C TYR A 232 -9.57 4.05 -18.16
N LEU A 233 -9.21 4.02 -16.86
CA LEU A 233 -10.17 3.89 -15.75
C LEU A 233 -11.16 5.04 -15.68
N THR A 234 -10.78 6.24 -16.12
CA THR A 234 -11.68 7.41 -16.17
C THR A 234 -12.07 7.76 -17.60
N LEU A 235 -11.13 7.63 -18.55
CA LEU A 235 -11.34 8.01 -19.94
C LEU A 235 -12.39 7.14 -20.64
N VAL A 236 -12.35 5.82 -20.46
CA VAL A 236 -13.29 4.90 -21.12
C VAL A 236 -14.72 5.11 -20.61
N PRO A 237 -15.01 5.10 -19.29
CA PRO A 237 -16.37 5.42 -18.81
C PRO A 237 -16.85 6.79 -19.30
N LEU A 238 -15.98 7.81 -19.27
CA LEU A 238 -16.32 9.16 -19.68
C LEU A 238 -16.75 9.19 -21.16
N VAL A 239 -15.95 8.62 -22.06
CA VAL A 239 -16.25 8.58 -23.49
C VAL A 239 -17.58 7.86 -23.75
N PHE A 240 -17.77 6.66 -23.21
CA PHE A 240 -18.93 5.84 -23.54
C PHE A 240 -20.24 6.41 -22.99
N VAL A 241 -20.24 6.93 -21.77
CA VAL A 241 -21.43 7.58 -21.19
C VAL A 241 -21.73 8.89 -21.93
N LEU A 242 -20.71 9.66 -22.29
CA LEU A 242 -20.88 10.90 -23.05
C LEU A 242 -21.43 10.64 -24.47
N ILE A 243 -20.98 9.58 -25.16
CA ILE A 243 -21.55 9.15 -26.44
C ILE A 243 -23.02 8.77 -26.24
N ALA A 244 -23.33 7.91 -25.28
CA ALA A 244 -24.69 7.43 -25.02
C ALA A 244 -25.69 8.58 -24.78
N LEU A 245 -25.32 9.54 -23.92
CA LEU A 245 -26.17 10.69 -23.63
C LEU A 245 -26.29 11.65 -24.81
N THR A 246 -25.20 11.86 -25.58
CA THR A 246 -25.25 12.65 -26.82
C THR A 246 -26.19 12.03 -27.84
N VAL A 247 -26.14 10.71 -28.03
CA VAL A 247 -27.04 9.97 -28.93
C VAL A 247 -28.49 10.13 -28.48
N ASN A 248 -28.78 9.96 -27.19
CA ASN A 248 -30.13 10.16 -26.67
C ASN A 248 -30.65 11.58 -26.95
N LEU A 249 -29.82 12.62 -26.78
CA LEU A 249 -30.19 14.01 -27.09
C LEU A 249 -30.39 14.28 -28.60
N LEU A 250 -29.54 13.71 -29.45
CA LEU A 250 -29.61 13.89 -30.91
C LEU A 250 -30.90 13.28 -31.48
N PHE A 251 -31.21 12.05 -31.10
CA PHE A 251 -32.38 11.31 -31.57
C PHE A 251 -33.65 11.57 -30.74
N ASN A 252 -33.56 12.43 -29.73
CA ASN A 252 -34.65 12.74 -28.81
C ASN A 252 -35.23 11.49 -28.13
N TYR A 253 -34.36 10.55 -27.76
CA TYR A 253 -34.76 9.42 -26.92
C TYR A 253 -34.92 9.87 -25.48
N GLN A 254 -36.09 9.62 -24.92
CA GLN A 254 -36.47 10.07 -23.58
C GLN A 254 -37.05 8.90 -22.78
N PRO A 255 -36.86 8.87 -21.44
CA PRO A 255 -37.40 7.79 -20.61
C PRO A 255 -38.92 7.59 -20.76
N SER A 256 -39.69 8.67 -20.96
CA SER A 256 -41.14 8.62 -21.11
C SER A 256 -41.63 8.27 -22.53
N LEU A 257 -40.90 8.69 -23.57
CA LEU A 257 -41.33 8.54 -24.97
C LEU A 257 -40.76 7.28 -25.64
N SER A 258 -39.52 6.93 -25.30
CA SER A 258 -38.77 5.83 -25.93
C SER A 258 -37.92 5.10 -24.88
N PRO A 259 -38.58 4.53 -23.84
CA PRO A 259 -37.90 3.94 -22.69
C PRO A 259 -36.90 2.86 -23.10
N PHE A 260 -37.28 1.97 -24.02
CA PHE A 260 -36.40 0.88 -24.46
C PHE A 260 -35.11 1.40 -25.11
N ALA A 261 -35.21 2.36 -26.04
CA ALA A 261 -34.05 2.93 -26.72
C ALA A 261 -33.15 3.69 -25.73
N TYR A 262 -33.73 4.58 -24.91
CA TYR A 262 -32.99 5.38 -23.93
C TYR A 262 -32.21 4.50 -22.94
N HIS A 263 -32.87 3.51 -22.34
CA HIS A 263 -32.24 2.65 -21.33
C HIS A 263 -31.21 1.70 -21.94
N THR A 264 -31.47 1.18 -23.15
CA THR A 264 -30.50 0.33 -23.85
C THR A 264 -29.23 1.09 -24.19
N ILE A 265 -29.35 2.29 -24.78
CA ILE A 265 -28.19 3.12 -25.15
C ILE A 265 -27.42 3.55 -23.89
N THR A 266 -28.14 3.95 -22.84
CA THR A 266 -27.52 4.34 -21.56
C THR A 266 -26.81 3.16 -20.90
N LEU A 267 -27.41 1.97 -20.90
CA LEU A 267 -26.79 0.76 -20.37
C LEU A 267 -25.51 0.42 -21.13
N LEU A 268 -25.52 0.48 -22.47
CA LEU A 268 -24.34 0.26 -23.29
C LEU A 268 -23.24 1.31 -23.03
N GLY A 269 -23.61 2.54 -22.70
CA GLY A 269 -22.66 3.59 -22.30
C GLY A 269 -22.03 3.36 -20.92
N VAL A 270 -22.80 2.88 -19.95
CA VAL A 270 -22.34 2.67 -18.56
C VAL A 270 -21.56 1.36 -18.41
N LEU A 271 -21.93 0.32 -19.17
CA LEU A 271 -21.42 -1.04 -19.01
C LEU A 271 -19.88 -1.14 -19.05
N PRO A 272 -19.15 -0.50 -19.99
CA PRO A 272 -17.69 -0.55 -20.00
C PRO A 272 -17.07 -0.05 -18.69
N GLY A 273 -17.61 1.05 -18.13
CA GLY A 273 -17.10 1.59 -16.87
C GLY A 273 -17.32 0.65 -15.69
N VAL A 274 -18.49 0.01 -15.62
CA VAL A 274 -18.79 -0.99 -14.57
C VAL A 274 -17.85 -2.18 -14.69
N LEU A 275 -17.68 -2.74 -15.88
CA LEU A 275 -16.85 -3.92 -16.11
C LEU A 275 -15.36 -3.64 -15.84
N ILE A 276 -14.88 -2.46 -16.24
CA ILE A 276 -13.48 -2.08 -16.07
C ILE A 276 -13.16 -1.72 -14.63
N VAL A 277 -13.99 -0.90 -13.97
CA VAL A 277 -13.65 -0.32 -12.66
C VAL A 277 -14.03 -1.24 -11.50
N SER A 278 -15.07 -2.08 -11.63
CA SER A 278 -15.54 -2.91 -10.51
C SER A 278 -14.49 -3.86 -9.91
N PRO A 279 -13.61 -4.53 -10.70
CA PRO A 279 -12.57 -5.37 -10.12
C PRO A 279 -11.54 -4.56 -9.33
N TYR A 280 -11.27 -3.32 -9.74
CA TYR A 280 -10.37 -2.41 -9.04
C TYR A 280 -10.93 -1.93 -7.71
N ILE A 281 -12.25 -1.79 -7.55
CA ILE A 281 -12.86 -1.48 -6.25
C ILE A 281 -12.47 -2.54 -5.22
N ASN A 282 -12.67 -3.82 -5.57
CA ASN A 282 -12.29 -4.94 -4.70
C ASN A 282 -10.79 -4.97 -4.44
N LEU A 283 -9.97 -4.84 -5.50
CA LEU A 283 -8.51 -4.90 -5.40
C LEU A 283 -7.94 -3.80 -4.50
N ILE A 284 -8.38 -2.55 -4.68
CA ILE A 284 -7.91 -1.40 -3.90
C ILE A 284 -8.28 -1.53 -2.42
N PHE A 285 -9.48 -2.03 -2.11
CA PHE A 285 -9.84 -2.32 -0.73
C PHE A 285 -8.90 -3.35 -0.11
N HIS A 286 -8.62 -4.47 -0.79
CA HIS A 286 -7.72 -5.50 -0.25
C HIS A 286 -6.27 -5.03 -0.11
N ILE A 287 -5.77 -4.21 -1.04
CA ILE A 287 -4.39 -3.69 -0.99
C ILE A 287 -4.19 -2.71 0.16
N PHE A 288 -5.12 -1.77 0.35
CA PHE A 288 -4.91 -0.65 1.27
C PHE A 288 -5.61 -0.77 2.62
N GLY A 289 -6.38 -1.84 2.84
CA GLY A 289 -6.98 -2.14 4.12
C GLY A 289 -7.82 -0.99 4.69
N LEU A 290 -7.80 -0.86 6.02
CA LEU A 290 -8.41 0.28 6.73
C LEU A 290 -7.52 1.53 6.73
N LYS A 291 -6.31 1.47 6.15
CA LYS A 291 -5.41 2.63 6.07
C LYS A 291 -5.85 3.63 5.00
N LEU A 292 -6.35 3.18 3.85
CA LEU A 292 -6.84 4.06 2.78
C LEU A 292 -8.15 3.58 2.11
N PRO A 293 -9.24 3.32 2.88
CA PRO A 293 -10.51 2.84 2.32
C PRO A 293 -11.15 3.86 1.36
N ILE A 294 -10.81 5.15 1.49
CA ILE A 294 -11.32 6.23 0.64
C ILE A 294 -10.95 6.05 -0.84
N ALA A 295 -9.85 5.37 -1.16
CA ALA A 295 -9.48 5.09 -2.55
C ALA A 295 -10.49 4.14 -3.22
N GLY A 296 -10.93 3.11 -2.50
CA GLY A 296 -11.99 2.19 -2.96
C GLY A 296 -13.34 2.90 -3.10
N VAL A 297 -13.66 3.80 -2.16
CA VAL A 297 -14.86 4.66 -2.23
C VAL A 297 -14.81 5.58 -3.45
N GLY A 298 -13.66 6.15 -3.78
CA GLY A 298 -13.50 6.99 -4.98
C GLY A 298 -13.81 6.24 -6.27
N MET A 299 -13.30 5.01 -6.41
CA MET A 299 -13.60 4.12 -7.55
C MET A 299 -15.09 3.72 -7.60
N LEU A 300 -15.71 3.47 -6.44
CA LEU A 300 -17.15 3.22 -6.37
C LEU A 300 -17.96 4.45 -6.80
N MET A 301 -17.60 5.64 -6.32
CA MET A 301 -18.27 6.89 -6.67
C MET A 301 -18.16 7.18 -8.16
N LEU A 302 -17.02 6.89 -8.80
CA LEU A 302 -16.88 6.97 -10.25
C LEU A 302 -17.97 6.15 -10.95
N VAL A 303 -18.13 4.87 -10.57
CA VAL A 303 -19.15 3.99 -11.17
C VAL A 303 -20.56 4.51 -10.90
N LEU A 304 -20.87 4.91 -9.67
CA LEU A 304 -22.20 5.40 -9.29
C LEU A 304 -22.57 6.71 -10.01
N LEU A 305 -21.64 7.66 -10.10
CA LEU A 305 -21.84 8.95 -10.77
C LEU A 305 -22.11 8.77 -12.27
N PHE A 306 -21.32 7.95 -12.95
CA PHE A 306 -21.56 7.64 -14.36
C PHE A 306 -22.83 6.83 -14.60
N SER A 307 -23.33 6.11 -13.58
CA SER A 307 -24.58 5.34 -13.64
C SER A 307 -25.84 6.17 -13.36
N ILE A 308 -25.72 7.46 -13.00
CA ILE A 308 -26.86 8.33 -12.70
C ILE A 308 -27.97 8.30 -13.76
N PRO A 309 -27.68 8.38 -15.08
CA PRO A 309 -28.73 8.40 -16.09
C PRO A 309 -29.56 7.12 -16.17
N LEU A 310 -28.99 5.99 -15.73
CA LEU A 310 -29.68 4.70 -15.61
C LEU A 310 -30.46 4.59 -14.30
N LEU A 311 -29.92 5.19 -13.24
CA LEU A 311 -30.49 5.10 -11.88
C LEU A 311 -31.50 6.21 -11.58
N SER A 312 -31.62 7.24 -12.41
CA SER A 312 -32.33 8.48 -12.07
C SER A 312 -33.80 8.27 -11.69
N GLU A 313 -34.55 7.47 -12.45
CA GLU A 313 -35.97 7.20 -12.14
C GLU A 313 -36.12 6.42 -10.84
N VAL A 314 -35.24 5.44 -10.61
CA VAL A 314 -35.21 4.61 -9.41
C VAL A 314 -34.84 5.45 -8.18
N LEU A 315 -33.83 6.31 -8.29
CA LEU A 315 -33.43 7.24 -7.24
C LEU A 315 -34.58 8.18 -6.91
N GLN A 316 -35.20 8.83 -7.89
CA GLN A 316 -36.29 9.77 -7.65
C GLN A 316 -37.52 9.09 -7.01
N LYS A 317 -37.87 7.87 -7.44
CA LYS A 317 -39.06 7.15 -6.96
C LYS A 317 -38.83 6.44 -5.63
N PHE A 318 -37.66 5.83 -5.43
CA PHE A 318 -37.39 4.88 -4.36
C PHE A 318 -36.26 5.29 -3.41
N TYR A 319 -35.75 6.53 -3.43
CA TYR A 319 -34.61 6.93 -2.57
C TYR A 319 -34.80 6.57 -1.09
N LYS A 320 -35.99 6.77 -0.49
CA LYS A 320 -36.22 6.41 0.93
C LYS A 320 -36.00 4.92 1.19
N MET A 321 -36.49 4.06 0.30
CA MET A 321 -36.30 2.61 0.40
C MET A 321 -34.83 2.24 0.23
N LEU A 322 -34.15 2.83 -0.76
CA LEU A 322 -32.72 2.60 -1.01
C LEU A 322 -31.84 3.10 0.14
N LEU A 323 -32.19 4.22 0.77
CA LEU A 323 -31.54 4.71 2.00
C LEU A 323 -31.67 3.70 3.13
N SER A 324 -32.90 3.21 3.39
CA SER A 324 -33.13 2.20 4.43
C SER A 324 -32.37 0.91 4.16
N ILE A 325 -32.37 0.42 2.91
CA ILE A 325 -31.64 -0.80 2.52
C ILE A 325 -30.13 -0.58 2.69
N GLY A 326 -29.60 0.54 2.22
CA GLY A 326 -28.18 0.87 2.34
C GLY A 326 -27.72 0.97 3.79
N LEU A 327 -28.47 1.68 4.64
CA LEU A 327 -28.18 1.79 6.08
C LEU A 327 -28.29 0.44 6.80
N MET A 328 -29.31 -0.35 6.48
CA MET A 328 -29.51 -1.68 7.06
C MET A 328 -28.35 -2.61 6.67
N ALA A 329 -27.99 -2.66 5.40
CA ALA A 329 -26.87 -3.46 4.92
C ALA A 329 -25.55 -3.02 5.55
N ALA A 330 -25.26 -1.71 5.58
CA ALA A 330 -24.09 -1.16 6.25
C ALA A 330 -24.03 -1.57 7.73
N THR A 331 -25.16 -1.44 8.45
CA THR A 331 -25.27 -1.82 9.86
C THR A 331 -25.02 -3.31 10.05
N VAL A 332 -25.64 -4.16 9.23
CA VAL A 332 -25.44 -5.62 9.29
C VAL A 332 -23.96 -5.98 9.11
N PHE A 333 -23.28 -5.41 8.12
CA PHE A 333 -21.87 -5.69 7.90
C PHE A 333 -20.96 -5.13 9.01
N LEU A 334 -21.29 -3.97 9.58
CA LEU A 334 -20.57 -3.44 10.75
C LEU A 334 -20.75 -4.35 11.98
N LEU A 335 -21.95 -4.89 12.19
CA LEU A 335 -22.22 -5.85 13.28
C LEU A 335 -21.46 -7.17 13.07
N ILE A 336 -21.49 -7.73 11.85
CA ILE A 336 -20.71 -8.94 11.52
C ILE A 336 -19.22 -8.69 11.76
N ALA A 337 -18.71 -7.53 11.34
CA ALA A 337 -17.32 -7.14 11.58
C ALA A 337 -17.02 -7.05 13.08
N HIS A 338 -17.87 -6.39 13.86
CA HIS A 338 -17.74 -6.27 15.32
C HIS A 338 -17.68 -7.64 16.00
N PHE A 339 -18.63 -8.54 15.73
CA PHE A 339 -18.65 -9.87 16.34
C PHE A 339 -17.51 -10.79 15.85
N SER A 340 -16.80 -10.40 14.78
CA SER A 340 -15.63 -11.11 14.23
C SER A 340 -14.29 -10.43 14.53
N SER A 341 -14.26 -9.46 15.46
CA SER A 341 -13.08 -8.60 15.71
C SER A 341 -12.08 -9.18 16.73
N SER A 342 -12.49 -10.18 17.51
CA SER A 342 -11.66 -10.77 18.56
C SER A 342 -10.60 -11.73 18.00
N PRO A 343 -9.36 -11.68 18.50
CA PRO A 343 -8.36 -12.71 18.20
C PRO A 343 -8.79 -14.10 18.67
N SER A 344 -8.28 -15.13 18.01
CA SER A 344 -8.49 -16.54 18.37
C SER A 344 -7.27 -17.37 17.96
N ASN A 345 -7.25 -18.67 18.29
CA ASN A 345 -6.19 -19.57 17.83
C ASN A 345 -6.12 -19.69 16.30
N GLU A 346 -7.24 -19.53 15.60
CA GLU A 346 -7.31 -19.55 14.13
C GLU A 346 -6.99 -18.17 13.51
N LYS A 347 -7.17 -17.11 14.30
CA LYS A 347 -6.98 -15.70 13.91
C LYS A 347 -6.09 -15.02 14.95
N PRO A 348 -4.82 -15.42 15.06
CA PRO A 348 -3.98 -14.97 16.15
C PRO A 348 -3.65 -13.47 16.04
N LEU A 349 -3.49 -12.84 17.19
CA LEU A 349 -3.01 -11.47 17.32
C LEU A 349 -1.49 -11.44 17.12
N GLN A 350 -0.99 -10.43 16.41
CA GLN A 350 0.44 -10.15 16.31
C GLN A 350 0.90 -9.29 17.49
N SER A 351 1.95 -9.72 18.16
CA SER A 351 2.53 -9.05 19.33
C SER A 351 4.00 -8.71 19.09
N ASN A 352 4.41 -7.51 19.51
CA ASN A 352 5.76 -7.01 19.32
C ASN A 352 6.46 -6.81 20.67
N VAL A 353 7.57 -7.52 20.88
CA VAL A 353 8.49 -7.37 22.02
C VAL A 353 9.92 -7.59 21.52
N MET A 354 10.81 -6.67 21.83
CA MET A 354 12.25 -6.78 21.60
C MET A 354 12.98 -6.60 22.93
N PHE A 355 13.96 -7.46 23.20
CA PHE A 355 14.88 -7.29 24.32
C PHE A 355 16.12 -6.54 23.82
N ALA A 356 16.32 -5.30 24.26
CA ALA A 356 17.47 -4.48 23.86
C ALA A 356 18.46 -4.39 25.01
N VAL A 357 19.71 -4.81 24.79
CA VAL A 357 20.75 -4.85 25.82
C VAL A 357 22.05 -4.21 25.33
N SER A 358 22.66 -3.39 26.16
CA SER A 358 23.99 -2.82 25.93
C SER A 358 24.99 -3.49 26.86
N ASN A 359 25.88 -4.30 26.29
CA ASN A 359 27.02 -4.86 27.02
C ASN A 359 27.99 -3.76 27.46
N THR A 360 28.10 -2.68 26.67
CA THR A 360 28.96 -1.53 26.98
C THR A 360 28.48 -0.77 28.22
N ASP A 361 27.17 -0.54 28.32
CA ASP A 361 26.58 0.34 29.34
C ASP A 361 25.99 -0.46 30.52
N SER A 362 26.00 -1.79 30.45
CA SER A 362 25.32 -2.70 31.38
C SER A 362 23.83 -2.35 31.60
N THR A 363 23.14 -1.99 30.52
CA THR A 363 21.70 -1.61 30.53
C THR A 363 20.88 -2.55 29.67
N ALA A 364 19.61 -2.76 30.04
CA ALA A 364 18.66 -3.55 29.27
C ALA A 364 17.24 -2.98 29.33
N TYR A 365 16.50 -3.15 28.24
CA TYR A 365 15.15 -2.64 28.05
C TYR A 365 14.27 -3.66 27.34
N TRP A 366 13.01 -3.74 27.77
CA TRP A 366 11.93 -4.25 26.93
C TRP A 366 11.45 -3.14 26.03
N VAL A 367 11.31 -3.43 24.74
CA VAL A 367 10.98 -2.45 23.70
C VAL A 367 9.85 -2.98 22.84
N SER A 368 8.86 -2.14 22.54
CA SER A 368 7.81 -2.45 21.56
C SER A 368 7.60 -1.29 20.59
N LYS A 369 7.41 -1.62 19.31
CA LYS A 369 6.91 -0.70 18.29
C LYS A 369 5.47 -0.28 18.55
N ASN A 370 4.69 -1.14 19.21
CA ASN A 370 3.32 -0.87 19.54
C ASN A 370 3.26 -0.05 20.83
N HIS A 371 2.52 1.06 20.82
CA HIS A 371 2.36 1.94 21.99
C HIS A 371 1.28 1.45 22.96
N ILE A 372 0.70 0.29 22.70
CA ILE A 372 -0.36 -0.35 23.47
C ILE A 372 0.04 -1.80 23.68
N THR A 373 -0.20 -2.30 24.90
CA THR A 373 0.08 -3.68 25.28
C THR A 373 -1.08 -4.62 24.97
N ASP A 374 -0.79 -5.89 24.82
CA ASP A 374 -1.74 -7.00 24.70
C ASP A 374 -1.68 -7.90 25.94
N ASP A 375 -2.51 -8.95 25.95
CA ASP A 375 -2.66 -9.86 27.08
C ASP A 375 -1.36 -10.57 27.47
N TRP A 376 -0.44 -10.78 26.52
CA TRP A 376 0.83 -11.43 26.77
C TRP A 376 1.95 -10.42 27.02
N ASN A 377 2.13 -9.40 26.17
CA ASN A 377 3.31 -8.54 26.28
C ASN A 377 3.23 -7.55 27.45
N ARG A 378 2.05 -7.30 28.03
CA ARG A 378 1.90 -6.40 29.19
C ARG A 378 2.82 -6.75 30.37
N GLN A 379 3.21 -8.01 30.50
CA GLN A 379 4.12 -8.47 31.54
C GLN A 379 5.52 -7.85 31.46
N PHE A 380 5.97 -7.45 30.26
CA PHE A 380 7.26 -6.82 30.03
C PHE A 380 7.23 -5.29 30.22
N PHE A 381 6.02 -4.71 30.27
CA PHE A 381 5.78 -3.26 30.21
C PHE A 381 5.06 -2.76 31.46
N THR A 382 5.51 -3.17 32.65
CA THR A 382 4.89 -2.83 33.95
C THR A 382 5.08 -1.36 34.33
N GLN A 383 6.24 -0.78 33.97
CA GLN A 383 6.57 0.64 34.12
C GLN A 383 6.96 1.19 32.77
N ALA A 384 5.99 1.28 31.86
CA ALA A 384 6.25 1.62 30.48
C ALA A 384 6.18 3.12 30.21
N GLU A 385 7.11 3.61 29.40
CA GLU A 385 7.11 4.98 28.87
C GLU A 385 7.29 4.97 27.36
N VAL A 386 6.74 5.99 26.69
CA VAL A 386 6.97 6.17 25.25
C VAL A 386 8.21 7.03 25.06
N SER A 387 9.31 6.42 24.63
CA SER A 387 10.62 7.07 24.48
C SER A 387 11.31 6.66 23.18
N THR A 388 12.45 7.27 22.88
CA THR A 388 13.31 6.91 21.75
C THR A 388 14.38 5.93 22.19
N LEU A 389 14.72 4.95 21.35
CA LEU A 389 15.82 4.01 21.60
C LEU A 389 17.19 4.65 21.26
N ALA A 390 17.40 5.89 21.70
CA ALA A 390 18.54 6.73 21.31
C ALA A 390 19.90 6.17 21.78
N SER A 391 19.93 5.42 22.88
CA SER A 391 21.14 4.74 23.35
C SER A 391 21.64 3.63 22.42
N PHE A 392 20.78 3.12 21.53
CA PHE A 392 21.12 2.12 20.50
C PHE A 392 21.17 2.78 19.11
N TYR A 393 20.19 3.62 18.78
CA TYR A 393 20.10 4.33 17.50
C TYR A 393 20.02 5.85 17.73
N PRO A 394 21.16 6.54 17.93
CA PRO A 394 21.19 7.96 18.31
C PRO A 394 20.45 8.89 17.33
N ASP A 395 20.52 8.59 16.03
CA ASP A 395 19.92 9.43 14.99
C ASP A 395 18.48 9.02 14.62
N ARG A 396 17.91 7.98 15.25
CA ARG A 396 16.55 7.54 14.96
C ARG A 396 15.55 8.15 15.94
N GLY A 397 14.69 9.04 15.43
CA GLY A 397 13.60 9.66 16.19
C GLY A 397 12.34 8.79 16.38
N SER A 398 12.40 7.50 16.02
CA SER A 398 11.27 6.57 16.20
C SER A 398 10.96 6.37 17.68
N LYS A 399 9.68 6.46 18.03
CA LYS A 399 9.19 6.27 19.40
C LYS A 399 8.73 4.84 19.63
N TYR A 400 9.13 4.27 20.75
CA TYR A 400 8.81 2.92 21.19
C TYR A 400 8.17 2.97 22.58
N LEU A 401 7.35 1.98 22.90
CA LEU A 401 7.01 1.67 24.27
C LEU A 401 8.21 0.97 24.90
N MET A 402 8.71 1.48 26.01
CA MET A 402 9.92 0.99 26.66
C MET A 402 9.69 0.75 28.15
N SER A 403 10.31 -0.29 28.69
CA SER A 403 10.41 -0.50 30.14
C SER A 403 11.78 -1.07 30.47
N ASN A 404 12.29 -0.80 31.68
CA ASN A 404 13.57 -1.36 32.11
C ASN A 404 13.47 -2.89 32.18
N ALA A 405 14.54 -3.57 31.80
CA ALA A 405 14.67 -5.01 31.89
C ALA A 405 15.88 -5.40 32.72
N THR A 406 15.84 -6.62 33.28
CA THR A 406 16.99 -7.20 33.98
C THR A 406 18.14 -7.41 32.99
N PHE A 407 19.31 -6.84 33.28
CA PHE A 407 20.49 -6.99 32.45
C PHE A 407 20.92 -8.47 32.37
N VAL A 408 21.20 -8.93 31.16
CA VAL A 408 21.76 -10.24 30.87
C VAL A 408 22.96 -10.01 29.97
N GLU A 409 24.13 -10.50 30.37
CA GLU A 409 25.34 -10.36 29.56
C GLU A 409 25.28 -11.32 28.36
N PHE A 410 25.49 -10.77 27.17
CA PHE A 410 25.61 -11.54 25.93
C PHE A 410 27.06 -11.59 25.48
N GLY A 411 27.44 -12.64 24.74
CA GLY A 411 28.76 -12.68 24.12
C GLY A 411 28.97 -11.49 23.18
N SER A 412 30.13 -10.84 23.29
CA SER A 412 30.56 -9.80 22.36
C SER A 412 31.21 -10.41 21.11
N PRO A 413 31.16 -9.72 19.95
CA PRO A 413 31.97 -10.06 18.80
C PRO A 413 33.48 -9.99 19.11
N SER A 414 34.26 -10.92 18.57
CA SER A 414 35.72 -10.77 18.54
C SER A 414 36.13 -9.94 17.33
N ILE A 415 37.19 -9.14 17.52
CA ILE A 415 37.90 -8.41 16.48
C ILE A 415 39.24 -9.11 16.29
N GLU A 416 39.42 -9.74 15.15
CA GLU A 416 40.58 -10.56 14.80
C GLU A 416 41.33 -9.93 13.62
N ASP A 417 42.62 -10.29 13.45
CA ASP A 417 43.45 -9.92 12.31
C ASP A 417 43.41 -8.42 11.93
N VAL A 418 43.55 -7.54 12.92
CA VAL A 418 43.56 -6.09 12.72
C VAL A 418 44.83 -5.66 11.97
N VAL A 419 44.64 -4.98 10.85
CA VAL A 419 45.71 -4.39 10.04
C VAL A 419 45.40 -2.92 9.78
N PHE A 420 46.32 -2.03 10.14
CA PHE A 420 46.29 -0.63 9.78
C PHE A 420 47.17 -0.37 8.56
N THR A 421 46.71 0.52 7.69
CA THR A 421 47.48 0.98 6.53
C THR A 421 47.26 2.47 6.36
N GLU A 422 48.34 3.25 6.33
CA GLU A 422 48.28 4.64 5.91
C GLU A 422 48.10 4.71 4.40
N LEU A 423 47.16 5.54 3.96
CA LEU A 423 46.90 5.82 2.56
C LEU A 423 47.35 7.25 2.22
N ASP A 424 47.32 7.57 0.93
CA ASP A 424 47.61 8.92 0.47
C ASP A 424 46.59 9.94 1.02
N GLU A 425 46.98 11.22 1.03
CA GLU A 425 46.14 12.36 1.46
C GLU A 425 45.67 12.31 2.92
N GLY A 426 46.40 11.60 3.79
CA GLY A 426 46.10 11.53 5.23
C GLY A 426 44.95 10.59 5.57
N GLN A 427 44.46 9.80 4.61
CA GLN A 427 43.49 8.76 4.89
C GLN A 427 44.15 7.57 5.58
N LYS A 428 43.41 6.94 6.47
CA LYS A 428 43.81 5.71 7.15
C LYS A 428 42.85 4.60 6.75
N GLN A 429 43.39 3.39 6.64
CA GLN A 429 42.63 2.19 6.43
C GLN A 429 42.79 1.28 7.64
N VAL A 430 41.69 0.72 8.11
CA VAL A 430 41.67 -0.39 9.05
C VAL A 430 40.95 -1.57 8.41
N GLU A 431 41.56 -2.74 8.48
CA GLU A 431 40.99 -4.01 8.07
C GLU A 431 41.00 -4.96 9.26
N PHE A 432 39.88 -5.64 9.51
CA PHE A 432 39.73 -6.58 10.62
C PHE A 432 38.67 -7.63 10.30
N ILE A 433 38.74 -8.77 10.97
CA ILE A 433 37.71 -9.80 10.92
C ILE A 433 36.78 -9.60 12.11
N LEU A 434 35.51 -9.28 11.85
CA LEU A 434 34.47 -9.25 12.87
C LEU A 434 33.83 -10.63 12.96
N LYS A 435 33.91 -11.28 14.13
CA LYS A 435 33.30 -12.58 14.34
C LYS A 435 32.31 -12.54 15.49
N SER A 436 31.04 -12.71 15.17
CA SER A 436 29.97 -12.72 16.16
C SER A 436 29.95 -14.04 16.94
N SER A 437 29.81 -13.95 18.26
CA SER A 437 29.51 -15.11 19.12
C SER A 437 28.02 -15.44 19.18
N LEU A 438 27.14 -14.52 18.75
CA LEU A 438 25.69 -14.66 18.86
C LEU A 438 25.03 -15.36 17.68
N LYS A 439 25.71 -15.40 16.52
CA LYS A 439 25.14 -15.82 15.23
C LYS A 439 23.86 -15.03 14.89
N PRO A 440 23.93 -13.69 14.82
CA PRO A 440 22.77 -12.85 14.60
C PRO A 440 22.26 -12.97 13.16
N ASN A 441 20.98 -12.66 12.96
CA ASN A 441 20.39 -12.58 11.63
C ASN A 441 20.86 -11.33 10.86
N MET A 442 21.23 -10.27 11.59
CA MET A 442 21.79 -9.06 11.02
C MET A 442 22.63 -8.29 12.03
N ILE A 443 23.56 -7.47 11.53
CA ILE A 443 24.38 -6.55 12.30
C ILE A 443 24.22 -5.16 11.71
N ASP A 444 23.74 -4.21 12.49
CA ASP A 444 23.84 -2.79 12.14
C ASP A 444 25.16 -2.24 12.71
N PHE A 445 25.95 -1.61 11.85
CA PHE A 445 27.13 -0.86 12.24
C PHE A 445 26.77 0.62 12.38
N VAL A 446 27.24 1.23 13.46
CA VAL A 446 27.08 2.66 13.75
C VAL A 446 28.46 3.25 13.95
N ILE A 447 28.90 4.08 12.99
CA ILE A 447 30.22 4.73 13.03
C ILE A 447 30.00 6.24 13.17
N PRO A 448 30.61 6.93 14.14
CA PRO A 448 30.47 8.37 14.28
C PRO A 448 30.91 9.14 13.02
N VAL A 449 30.19 10.19 12.64
CA VAL A 449 30.56 11.04 11.49
C VAL A 449 31.91 11.72 11.69
N SER A 450 32.32 11.93 12.95
CA SER A 450 33.64 12.43 13.32
C SER A 450 34.80 11.53 12.87
N MET A 451 34.54 10.26 12.51
CA MET A 451 35.56 9.38 11.92
C MET A 451 35.91 9.78 10.48
N GLY A 452 35.03 10.51 9.78
CA GLY A 452 35.25 10.90 8.38
C GLY A 452 35.40 9.70 7.45
N VAL A 453 34.48 8.73 7.55
CA VAL A 453 34.50 7.49 6.75
C VAL A 453 34.32 7.83 5.27
N SER A 454 35.30 7.47 4.45
CA SER A 454 35.25 7.61 3.01
C SER A 454 34.75 6.34 2.32
N SER A 455 35.06 5.15 2.85
CA SER A 455 34.64 3.88 2.26
C SER A 455 34.46 2.77 3.28
N VAL A 456 33.56 1.84 2.97
CA VAL A 456 33.40 0.56 3.67
C VAL A 456 33.30 -0.56 2.65
N SER A 457 34.00 -1.66 2.91
CA SER A 457 33.85 -2.91 2.18
C SER A 457 33.76 -4.09 3.13
N VAL A 458 33.02 -5.11 2.70
CA VAL A 458 32.80 -6.35 3.44
C VAL A 458 33.18 -7.51 2.53
N ASN A 459 34.08 -8.38 2.98
CA ASN A 459 34.56 -9.55 2.23
C ASN A 459 35.05 -9.17 0.82
N GLY A 460 35.79 -8.06 0.72
CA GLY A 460 36.31 -7.53 -0.55
C GLY A 460 35.27 -6.90 -1.48
N LYS A 461 33.99 -6.89 -1.11
CA LYS A 461 32.92 -6.21 -1.85
C LYS A 461 32.66 -4.83 -1.27
N MET A 462 32.72 -3.85 -2.15
CA MET A 462 32.41 -2.46 -1.85
C MET A 462 30.94 -2.30 -1.46
N ALA A 463 30.64 -1.57 -0.37
CA ALA A 463 29.29 -1.47 0.19
C ALA A 463 28.58 -0.10 -0.02
N PHE A 464 29.21 0.90 -0.68
CA PHE A 464 28.79 2.33 -0.81
C PHE A 464 27.32 2.61 -1.22
N GLU A 465 26.72 3.79 -1.05
CA GLU A 465 27.17 5.20 -0.93
C GLU A 465 26.24 5.95 0.06
N PHE A 466 26.80 6.72 1.01
CA PHE A 466 25.98 7.50 1.95
C PHE A 466 25.26 8.62 1.21
N ASN A 467 23.93 8.57 1.14
CA ASN A 467 23.11 9.69 0.70
C ASN A 467 22.91 10.63 1.90
N PRO A 468 23.55 11.82 1.94
CA PRO A 468 23.45 12.74 3.07
C PRO A 468 22.13 13.50 2.98
N LYS A 469 21.01 12.78 2.98
CA LYS A 469 19.72 13.39 3.24
C LYS A 469 19.53 13.40 4.75
N THR A 470 19.86 14.59 5.30
CA THR A 470 19.65 15.13 6.65
C THR A 470 20.56 14.64 7.79
N LEU A 471 21.32 15.58 8.38
CA LEU A 471 21.70 15.76 9.80
C LEU A 471 22.08 14.52 10.68
N LEU A 472 22.50 13.38 10.11
CA LEU A 472 22.93 12.24 10.90
C LEU A 472 24.28 12.53 11.59
N GLN A 473 24.40 12.15 12.87
CA GLN A 473 25.67 12.17 13.60
C GLN A 473 26.48 10.89 13.40
N ASN A 474 25.87 9.86 12.79
CA ASN A 474 26.50 8.56 12.54
C ASN A 474 26.27 8.05 11.11
N TYR A 475 27.27 7.38 10.59
CA TYR A 475 27.19 6.48 9.44
C TYR A 475 26.56 5.16 9.88
N TYR A 476 25.58 4.68 9.10
CA TYR A 476 24.91 3.39 9.29
C TYR A 476 25.10 2.48 8.08
N PHE A 477 25.51 1.24 8.30
CA PHE A 477 25.36 0.18 7.29
C PHE A 477 24.93 -1.12 7.95
N ARG A 478 24.24 -1.96 7.17
CA ARG A 478 23.64 -3.20 7.65
C ARG A 478 24.26 -4.38 6.94
N LEU A 479 24.75 -5.34 7.72
CA LEU A 479 25.14 -6.65 7.24
C LEU A 479 23.98 -7.63 7.50
N LEU A 480 23.45 -8.22 6.43
CA LEU A 480 22.41 -9.25 6.50
C LEU A 480 23.08 -10.63 6.45
N ASN A 481 22.66 -11.53 7.35
CA ASN A 481 23.16 -12.90 7.45
C ASN A 481 24.70 -12.99 7.51
N PRO A 482 25.33 -12.39 8.55
CA PRO A 482 26.79 -12.42 8.72
C PRO A 482 27.34 -13.85 8.75
N SER A 483 28.60 -13.99 8.33
CA SER A 483 29.33 -15.25 8.26
C SER A 483 29.60 -15.81 9.66
N GLU A 484 29.39 -17.13 9.85
CA GLU A 484 29.78 -17.81 11.09
C GLU A 484 31.31 -17.86 11.30
N PHE A 485 32.08 -17.72 10.21
CA PHE A 485 33.54 -17.75 10.24
C PHE A 485 34.16 -16.37 10.45
N GLY A 486 33.32 -15.33 10.53
CA GLY A 486 33.73 -13.93 10.56
C GLY A 486 33.63 -13.28 9.18
N ASP A 487 33.45 -11.96 9.20
CA ASP A 487 33.36 -11.11 8.02
C ASP A 487 34.54 -10.12 8.03
N ALA A 488 35.29 -10.08 6.92
CA ALA A 488 36.39 -9.14 6.76
C ALA A 488 35.83 -7.75 6.46
N ILE A 489 35.96 -6.84 7.42
CA ILE A 489 35.53 -5.45 7.32
C ILE A 489 36.75 -4.59 7.05
N ARG A 490 36.68 -3.80 5.98
CA ARG A 490 37.67 -2.78 5.67
C ARG A 490 37.02 -1.42 5.60
N VAL A 491 37.55 -0.47 6.37
CA VAL A 491 37.07 0.90 6.45
C VAL A 491 38.20 1.86 6.13
N VAL A 492 37.93 2.83 5.27
CA VAL A 492 38.82 3.96 5.01
C VAL A 492 38.22 5.21 5.64
N TYR A 493 39.02 5.96 6.39
CA TYR A 493 38.58 7.08 7.22
C TYR A 493 39.67 8.16 7.37
N LEU A 494 39.30 9.36 7.83
CA LEU A 494 40.19 10.54 7.85
C LEU A 494 40.52 11.05 9.27
N SER A 495 40.12 10.32 10.31
CA SER A 495 40.33 10.75 11.70
C SER A 495 41.71 10.37 12.25
N ASP A 496 42.28 11.26 13.05
CA ASP A 496 43.50 10.98 13.81
C ASP A 496 43.26 10.16 15.08
N ALA A 497 42.00 9.99 15.50
CA ALA A 497 41.64 9.18 16.64
C ALA A 497 41.69 7.67 16.33
N ASP A 498 41.70 6.86 17.40
CA ASP A 498 41.46 5.43 17.31
C ASP A 498 40.12 5.15 16.61
N PHE A 499 40.06 4.08 15.82
CA PHE A 499 38.87 3.79 15.03
C PHE A 499 37.77 3.26 15.94
N THR A 500 36.67 4.01 16.05
CA THR A 500 35.54 3.67 16.93
C THR A 500 34.29 3.33 16.13
N PHE A 501 33.59 2.29 16.58
CA PHE A 501 32.31 1.90 16.00
C PHE A 501 31.47 1.13 17.03
N THR A 502 30.18 1.03 16.76
CA THR A 502 29.24 0.22 17.54
C THR A 502 28.60 -0.81 16.62
N THR A 503 28.47 -2.04 17.11
CA THR A 503 27.66 -3.09 16.47
C THR A 503 26.37 -3.27 17.23
N LEU A 504 25.28 -3.40 16.49
CA LEU A 504 23.96 -3.73 16.99
C LEU A 504 23.53 -5.04 16.36
N GLU A 505 23.78 -6.13 17.08
CA GLU A 505 23.50 -7.49 16.62
C GLU A 505 22.07 -7.88 16.94
N ARG A 506 21.29 -8.27 15.94
CA ARG A 506 19.92 -8.77 16.14
C ARG A 506 19.85 -10.28 15.97
N LYS A 507 19.35 -10.95 16.99
CA LYS A 507 19.08 -12.39 16.99
C LYS A 507 17.60 -12.63 17.27
N LEU A 508 16.97 -13.52 16.51
CA LEU A 508 15.60 -13.95 16.81
C LEU A 508 15.52 -14.70 18.14
N GLY A 509 14.43 -14.48 18.86
CA GLY A 509 14.20 -14.95 20.23
C GLY A 509 14.49 -13.87 21.27
N ILE A 510 13.82 -14.00 22.41
CA ILE A 510 14.07 -13.18 23.61
C ILE A 510 14.52 -14.09 24.76
N PRO A 511 15.39 -13.61 25.68
CA PRO A 511 15.78 -14.36 26.86
C PRO A 511 14.61 -14.38 27.86
N LEU A 512 13.69 -15.33 27.71
CA LEU A 512 12.60 -15.54 28.67
C LEU A 512 13.16 -16.08 29.98
N GLN A 513 13.06 -15.27 31.03
CA GLN A 513 13.32 -15.69 32.41
C GLN A 513 12.11 -16.44 32.98
N ASP A 514 12.32 -17.26 34.01
CA ASP A 514 11.28 -18.12 34.61
C ASP A 514 10.06 -17.35 35.15
N GLU A 515 10.23 -16.05 35.42
CA GLU A 515 9.17 -15.15 35.87
C GLU A 515 8.16 -14.74 34.77
N PHE A 516 8.49 -14.95 33.49
CA PHE A 516 7.63 -14.57 32.37
C PHE A 516 6.83 -15.77 31.84
N ASN A 517 5.55 -15.52 31.58
CA ASN A 517 4.68 -16.49 30.95
C ASN A 517 5.00 -16.64 29.46
N ALA A 518 4.97 -17.89 28.99
CA ALA A 518 5.09 -18.22 27.57
C ALA A 518 3.98 -17.55 26.73
N MET A 519 4.27 -17.34 25.45
CA MET A 519 3.32 -16.76 24.51
C MET A 519 2.11 -17.71 24.33
N PRO A 520 0.87 -17.25 24.54
CA PRO A 520 -0.31 -18.09 24.39
C PRO A 520 -0.59 -18.39 22.91
N SER A 521 -1.30 -19.48 22.63
CA SER A 521 -1.54 -19.97 21.25
C SER A 521 -2.32 -19.03 20.32
N HIS A 522 -3.03 -18.03 20.86
CA HIS A 522 -3.76 -17.03 20.09
C HIS A 522 -2.95 -15.74 19.84
N ILE A 523 -1.68 -15.72 20.24
CA ILE A 523 -0.74 -14.63 20.00
C ILE A 523 0.47 -15.19 19.24
N ILE A 524 0.94 -14.45 18.25
CA ILE A 524 2.14 -14.77 17.47
C ILE A 524 3.08 -13.56 17.47
N PRO A 525 4.38 -13.75 17.21
CA PRO A 525 5.26 -12.64 16.90
C PRO A 525 4.73 -11.81 15.72
N ASP A 526 4.83 -10.50 15.84
CA ASP A 526 4.62 -9.55 14.75
C ASP A 526 5.65 -9.73 13.62
N THR A 527 5.34 -9.19 12.45
CA THR A 527 5.97 -9.38 11.13
C THR A 527 7.35 -8.75 10.94
N ASP A 528 7.83 -8.00 11.92
CA ASP A 528 9.03 -7.17 11.82
C ASP A 528 10.26 -7.84 12.46
N TYR A 529 11.47 -7.51 11.99
CA TYR A 529 12.75 -7.97 12.56
C TYR A 529 13.03 -7.42 13.98
N GLU A 530 12.19 -6.50 14.44
CA GLU A 530 12.18 -5.98 15.82
C GLU A 530 11.08 -6.64 16.67
N SER A 531 10.54 -7.78 16.22
CA SER A 531 9.55 -8.56 16.95
C SER A 531 10.12 -9.88 17.41
N TYR A 532 9.90 -10.22 18.67
CA TYR A 532 10.40 -11.42 19.33
C TYR A 532 11.90 -11.61 19.05
N ALA A 533 12.66 -10.55 19.28
CA ALA A 533 14.08 -10.46 18.94
C ALA A 533 14.91 -9.88 20.09
N THR A 534 16.19 -10.22 20.11
CA THR A 534 17.19 -9.68 21.01
C THR A 534 18.14 -8.78 20.23
N LEU A 535 18.30 -7.54 20.67
CA LEU A 535 19.20 -6.53 20.12
C LEU A 535 20.36 -6.33 21.10
N VAL A 536 21.58 -6.70 20.71
CA VAL A 536 22.78 -6.58 21.55
C VAL A 536 23.68 -5.49 21.00
N LYS A 537 23.95 -4.48 21.83
CA LYS A 537 24.88 -3.38 21.55
C LYS A 537 26.25 -3.69 22.15
N ASN A 538 27.28 -3.59 21.31
CA ASN A 538 28.69 -3.61 21.70
C ASN A 538 29.41 -2.43 21.06
N SER A 539 30.25 -1.73 21.82
CA SER A 539 31.06 -0.61 21.33
C SER A 539 32.53 -0.99 21.32
N PHE A 540 33.22 -0.61 20.25
CA PHE A 540 34.60 -1.00 19.99
C PHE A 540 35.47 0.23 19.72
N GLU A 541 36.71 0.14 20.16
CA GLU A 541 37.79 1.07 19.87
C GLU A 541 38.99 0.24 19.42
N ILE A 542 39.37 0.37 18.15
CA ILE A 542 40.55 -0.30 17.58
C ILE A 542 41.71 0.69 17.63
N LYS A 543 42.69 0.39 18.49
CA LYS A 543 43.83 1.25 18.74
C LYS A 543 44.86 1.19 17.62
N GLN A 544 45.37 2.34 17.21
CA GLN A 544 46.56 2.41 16.37
C GLN A 544 47.77 2.05 17.24
N ASN A 545 48.43 0.93 16.92
CA ASN A 545 49.66 0.49 17.60
C ASN A 545 50.88 1.27 17.12
#